data_AF-A0A369RSU7-F1
#
_entry.id   AF-A0A369RSU7-F1
#
_cell.length_a   1.000
_cell.length_b   1.000
_cell.length_c   1.000
_cell.angle_alpha   90.00
_cell.angle_beta   90.00
_cell.angle_gamma   90.00
#
_symmetry.space_group_name_H-M   'P 1'
#
loop_
_entity.id
_entity.type
_entity.pdbx_description
1 polymer ?
#
loop_
_entity_poly.entity_id
_entity_poly.type
_entity_poly.pdbx_seq_one_letter_code
_entity_poly.pdbx_strand_id
1 'polypeptide(L)'
;MLSVLPGFKPVSIKPDGCAYTITPHSHVMIDKITENMVLLSGGNGYAAKSSDEIGRVGALTITHDNWHYDIPQEAFKLCFKLTPKL
;
A
#
# COMPACT_ATOMS: atom_id res chain seq x y z
N MET A 1 -15.46 -21.70 -0.40
CA MET A 1 -16.43 -20.62 -0.72
C MET A 1 -17.87 -21.12 -0.62
N LEU A 2 -18.29 -22.21 -1.28
CA LEU A 2 -19.65 -22.74 -1.11
C LEU A 2 -19.91 -23.39 0.26
N SER A 3 -18.86 -23.88 0.94
CA SER A 3 -18.95 -24.43 2.30
C SER A 3 -19.29 -23.38 3.38
N VAL A 4 -19.03 -22.09 3.13
CA VAL A 4 -19.35 -21.00 4.08
C VAL A 4 -20.70 -20.35 3.81
N LEU A 5 -21.35 -20.71 2.69
CA LEU A 5 -22.66 -20.18 2.27
C LEU A 5 -23.56 -21.35 1.82
N PRO A 6 -24.05 -22.17 2.77
CA PRO A 6 -24.91 -23.30 2.44
C PRO A 6 -26.19 -22.84 1.75
N GLY A 7 -26.57 -23.52 0.66
CA GLY A 7 -27.76 -23.19 -0.13
C GLY A 7 -27.56 -22.09 -1.18
N PHE A 8 -26.41 -21.41 -1.22
CA PHE A 8 -26.10 -20.46 -2.28
C PHE A 8 -25.93 -21.16 -3.63
N LYS A 9 -26.73 -20.77 -4.62
CA LYS A 9 -26.67 -21.24 -6.01
C LYS A 9 -26.17 -20.09 -6.90
N PRO A 10 -24.87 -20.00 -7.21
CA PRO A 10 -24.34 -18.93 -8.04
C PRO A 10 -24.94 -19.00 -9.46
N VAL A 11 -25.31 -17.84 -10.01
CA VAL A 11 -25.79 -17.73 -11.39
C VAL A 11 -24.64 -17.91 -12.39
N SER A 12 -23.43 -17.43 -12.04
CA SER A 12 -22.19 -17.67 -12.79
C SER A 12 -20.98 -17.52 -11.86
N ILE A 13 -19.85 -18.15 -12.20
CA ILE A 13 -18.59 -18.04 -11.46
C ILE A 13 -17.51 -17.59 -12.45
N LYS A 14 -16.78 -16.53 -12.09
CA LYS A 14 -15.64 -16.02 -12.86
C LYS A 14 -14.47 -15.79 -11.92
N PRO A 15 -13.41 -16.61 -11.97
CA PRO A 15 -12.20 -16.35 -11.21
C PRO A 15 -11.39 -15.22 -11.86
N ASP A 16 -10.64 -14.49 -11.05
CA ASP A 16 -9.69 -13.48 -11.49
C ASP A 16 -8.47 -13.45 -10.55
N GLY A 17 -7.34 -12.93 -11.03
CA GLY A 17 -6.10 -12.79 -10.27
C GLY A 17 -5.97 -11.38 -9.70
N CYS A 18 -5.64 -11.28 -8.40
CA CYS A 18 -5.28 -10.01 -7.77
C CYS A 18 -3.79 -10.04 -7.41
N ALA A 19 -3.03 -9.09 -7.97
CA ALA A 19 -1.63 -8.89 -7.63
C ALA A 19 -1.51 -7.81 -6.55
N TYR A 20 -0.66 -8.04 -5.56
CA TYR A 20 -0.33 -7.08 -4.52
C TYR A 20 1.14 -7.24 -4.12
N THR A 21 1.68 -6.20 -3.48
CA THR A 21 3.07 -6.17 -2.99
C THR A 21 3.10 -6.27 -1.48
N ILE A 22 4.11 -6.99 -0.97
CA ILE A 22 4.35 -7.19 0.47
C ILE A 22 5.56 -6.36 0.87
N THR A 23 5.47 -5.73 2.03
CA THR A 23 6.54 -4.92 2.64
C THR A 23 7.18 -5.66 3.82
N PRO A 24 8.44 -5.36 4.17
CA PRO A 24 9.10 -6.01 5.31
C PRO A 24 8.43 -5.74 6.67
N HIS A 25 7.82 -4.57 6.84
CA HIS A 25 7.20 -4.14 8.11
C HIS A 25 5.67 -4.18 8.09
N SER A 26 5.06 -4.82 7.08
CA SER A 26 3.59 -5.01 6.98
C SER A 26 2.74 -3.72 6.95
N HIS A 27 3.36 -2.56 6.69
CA HIS A 27 2.65 -1.30 6.44
C HIS A 27 2.93 -0.81 5.02
N VAL A 28 2.06 0.06 4.50
CA VAL A 28 2.36 0.79 3.25
C VAL A 28 3.65 1.57 3.42
N MET A 29 4.49 1.62 2.38
CA MET A 29 5.64 2.50 2.36
C MET A 29 5.25 3.83 1.73
N ILE A 30 5.49 4.91 2.46
CA ILE A 30 5.24 6.30 2.07
C ILE A 30 6.51 7.09 2.39
N ASP A 31 7.28 7.43 1.37
CA ASP A 31 8.51 8.19 1.57
C ASP A 31 8.89 9.01 0.34
N LYS A 32 9.62 10.10 0.58
CA LYS A 32 10.17 10.94 -0.47
C LYS A 32 11.40 10.27 -1.05
N ILE A 33 11.45 10.10 -2.37
CA ILE A 33 12.60 9.47 -3.06
C ILE A 33 13.43 10.47 -3.87
N THR A 34 12.87 11.63 -4.20
CA THR A 34 13.57 12.80 -4.75
C THR A 34 12.88 14.07 -4.26
N GLU A 35 13.44 15.25 -4.53
CA GLU A 35 12.79 16.54 -4.23
C GLU A 35 11.34 16.64 -4.73
N ASN A 36 11.04 16.07 -5.90
CA ASN A 36 9.74 16.23 -6.56
C ASN A 36 8.95 14.91 -6.66
N MET A 37 9.28 13.90 -5.85
CA MET A 37 8.64 12.58 -5.94
C MET A 37 8.51 11.89 -4.58
N VAL A 38 7.28 11.50 -4.26
CA VAL A 38 6.93 10.63 -3.13
C VAL A 38 6.47 9.28 -3.67
N LEU A 39 7.00 8.19 -3.11
CA LEU A 39 6.56 6.84 -3.41
C LEU A 39 5.46 6.41 -2.44
N LEU A 40 4.38 5.85 -2.98
CA LEU A 40 3.31 5.18 -2.23
C LEU A 40 3.22 3.74 -2.75
N SER A 41 3.68 2.75 -1.98
CA SER A 41 3.70 1.35 -2.46
C SER A 41 3.59 0.34 -1.31
N GLY A 42 3.44 -0.94 -1.64
CA GLY A 42 3.44 -2.00 -0.64
C GLY A 42 2.11 -2.13 0.11
N GLY A 43 1.00 -2.24 -0.62
CA GLY A 43 -0.34 -2.24 -0.03
C GLY A 43 -0.71 -3.46 0.82
N ASN A 44 0.16 -4.49 0.88
CA ASN A 44 0.04 -5.69 1.71
C ASN A 44 -1.30 -6.45 1.56
N GLY A 45 -2.02 -6.28 0.45
CA GLY A 45 -3.32 -6.91 0.20
C GLY A 45 -4.53 -6.21 0.85
N TYR A 46 -4.33 -5.07 1.52
CA TYR A 46 -5.40 -4.38 2.27
C TYR A 46 -5.54 -2.89 1.95
N ALA A 47 -4.69 -2.32 1.09
CA ALA A 47 -4.66 -0.88 0.83
C ALA A 47 -5.90 -0.32 0.12
N ALA A 48 -6.68 -1.15 -0.58
CA ALA A 48 -7.86 -0.68 -1.33
C ALA A 48 -8.88 0.05 -0.46
N LYS A 49 -9.07 -0.37 0.80
CA LYS A 49 -10.00 0.28 1.74
C LYS A 49 -9.53 1.65 2.24
N SER A 50 -8.24 1.94 2.07
CA SER A 50 -7.56 3.10 2.64
C SER A 50 -6.84 3.91 1.55
N SER A 51 -7.20 3.71 0.27
CA SER A 51 -6.52 4.35 -0.86
C SER A 51 -6.57 5.87 -0.80
N ASP A 52 -7.72 6.42 -0.41
CA ASP A 52 -7.93 7.86 -0.33
C ASP A 52 -7.02 8.48 0.72
N GLU A 53 -6.92 7.82 1.87
CA GLU A 53 -6.09 8.29 2.98
C GLU A 53 -4.59 8.15 2.66
N ILE A 54 -4.18 7.03 2.05
CA ILE A 54 -2.80 6.84 1.57
C ILE A 54 -2.44 7.92 0.54
N GLY A 55 -3.35 8.23 -0.37
CA GLY A 55 -3.19 9.31 -1.35
C GLY A 55 -3.06 10.68 -0.69
N ARG A 56 -3.89 10.97 0.33
CA ARG A 56 -3.84 12.21 1.10
C ARG A 56 -2.51 12.38 1.83
N VAL A 57 -2.04 11.35 2.55
CA VAL A 57 -0.74 11.36 3.24
C VAL A 57 0.40 11.62 2.25
N GLY A 58 0.37 10.98 1.08
CA GLY A 58 1.36 11.21 0.02
C GLY A 58 1.34 12.64 -0.52
N ALA A 59 0.15 13.19 -0.78
CA ALA A 59 -0.02 14.56 -1.23
C ALA A 59 0.45 15.58 -0.18
N LEU A 60 0.15 15.34 1.10
CA LEU A 60 0.64 16.18 2.19
C LEU A 60 2.16 16.13 2.32
N THR A 61 2.75 14.94 2.18
CA THR A 61 4.21 14.75 2.23
C THR A 61 4.94 15.57 1.16
N ILE A 62 4.46 15.54 -0.09
CA ILE A 62 5.12 16.31 -1.17
C ILE A 62 4.86 17.82 -1.07
N THR A 63 3.67 18.23 -0.63
CA THR A 63 3.30 19.66 -0.54
C THR A 63 3.99 20.39 0.61
N HIS A 64 4.31 19.69 1.70
CA HIS A 64 4.96 20.27 2.88
C HIS A 64 6.46 19.98 2.93
N ASP A 65 6.98 19.27 1.92
CA ASP A 65 8.37 18.80 1.85
C ASP A 65 8.82 17.95 3.07
N ASN A 66 7.86 17.44 3.84
CA ASN A 66 8.09 16.67 5.05
C ASN A 66 6.82 15.88 5.43
N TRP A 67 6.97 14.87 6.30
CA TRP A 67 5.83 14.15 6.86
C TRP A 67 4.88 15.09 7.60
N HIS A 68 3.65 15.18 7.11
CA HIS A 68 2.62 16.08 7.63
C HIS A 68 1.34 15.30 7.94
N TYR A 69 1.42 14.46 8.98
CA TYR A 69 0.33 13.60 9.42
C TYR A 69 0.43 13.30 10.92
N ASP A 70 -0.68 12.93 11.55
CA ASP A 70 -0.82 12.74 13.00
C ASP A 70 -0.39 11.34 13.53
N ILE A 71 0.29 10.55 12.68
CA ILE A 71 0.83 9.23 13.04
C ILE A 71 2.35 9.19 12.77
N PRO A 72 3.13 8.33 13.46
CA PRO A 72 4.57 8.26 13.28
C PRO A 72 4.99 7.83 11.88
N GLN A 73 5.90 8.57 11.24
CA GLN A 73 6.42 8.27 9.90
C GLN A 73 7.20 6.95 9.86
N GLU A 74 7.88 6.60 10.94
CA GLU A 74 8.83 5.49 11.01
C GLU A 74 8.19 4.15 10.62
N ALA A 75 6.90 3.98 10.91
CA ALA A 75 6.14 2.78 10.58
C ALA A 75 5.91 2.60 9.08
N PHE A 76 6.05 3.67 8.28
CA PHE A 76 5.76 3.75 6.84
C PHE A 76 7.01 4.02 6.00
N LYS A 77 8.19 4.08 6.61
CA LYS A 77 9.42 4.47 5.91
C LYS A 77 9.78 3.47 4.81
N LEU A 78 10.36 3.96 3.71
CA LEU A 78 10.78 3.08 2.63
C LEU A 78 11.92 2.14 3.07
N CYS A 79 11.80 0.86 2.75
CA CYS A 79 12.85 -0.13 2.94
C CYS A 79 13.62 -0.40 1.64
N PHE A 80 14.84 0.12 1.52
CA PHE A 80 15.73 -0.22 0.42
C PHE A 80 16.50 -1.52 0.73
N LYS A 81 16.46 -2.48 -0.19
CA LYS A 81 17.57 -3.44 -0.32
C LYS A 81 18.58 -2.82 -1.28
N LEU A 82 19.71 -2.36 -0.75
CA LEU A 82 20.85 -2.00 -1.59
C LEU A 82 21.42 -3.31 -2.15
N THR A 83 21.08 -3.65 -3.39
CA THR A 83 21.87 -4.62 -4.14
C THR A 83 23.10 -3.88 -4.65
N PRO A 84 24.34 -4.31 -4.34
CA PRO A 84 25.52 -3.73 -4.95
C PRO A 84 25.37 -3.84 -6.48
N LYS A 85 25.59 -2.74 -7.20
CA LYS A 85 25.74 -2.82 -8.66
C LYS A 85 26.99 -3.67 -8.92
N LEU A 86 26.82 -4.78 -9.65
CA LEU A 86 27.91 -5.60 -10.19
C LEU A 86 28.79 -4.76 -11.11
#